data_AF-A0A1C3P670-F1
#
_entry.id   AF-A0A1C3P670-F1
#
_cell.length_a   1.000
_cell.length_b   1.000
_cell.length_c   1.000
_cell.angle_alpha   90.00
_cell.angle_beta   90.00
_cell.angle_gamma   90.00
#
_symmetry.space_group_name_H-M   'P 1'
#
loop_
_entity.id
_entity.type
_entity.pdbx_description
1 polymer ?
#
loop_
_entity_poly.entity_id
_entity_poly.type
_entity_poly.pdbx_seq_one_letter_code
_entity_poly.pdbx_strand_id
1 'polypeptide(L)'
;MVGRRPFPTPPADLLTAARRQPPATFDEFSAADRVFGTVEQRAEERAEHATAYRGHVVISPIRPEPGSVQITTFGKLGLPLIELGAPKPSQARFYSAADPTGKPMEKGMLKADMYGAGAGLRGFKVFARHRNLEDQDKNPEAQDKLDRYVREKVRARVDAQEKRGRAQDGQSTKLRTKRNASVLAWVRAGSTFTFDIDVTNMTGPELGALLWLLDPHELAVPRELEQSGTAADFGVFRLGRGRPLGLGSVTLEVLPDGSSLVQGEAVTTAYRDLSGCLGAVGQVPVDSGGTEHFTEVAKTLIETFRTATGDAVGHSFDEASHIAALRRAATGYGDGVRVGYPRGSTKPRQGDDISEIVAWFQLNEKVSTSRSGAPKIDHGYALPSLTTDVTPLRELREK
;
A
#
# COMPACT_ATOMS: atom_id res chain seq x y z
N MET A 1 -16.75 7.86 36.26
CA MET A 1 -17.18 7.95 34.85
C MET A 1 -16.15 8.81 34.12
N VAL A 2 -15.10 8.21 33.55
CA VAL A 2 -14.04 8.98 32.88
C VAL A 2 -14.48 9.21 31.43
N GLY A 3 -15.10 10.36 31.19
CA GLY A 3 -15.40 10.82 29.83
C GLY A 3 -14.10 10.88 29.02
N ARG A 4 -14.13 10.31 27.81
CA ARG A 4 -13.02 10.46 26.86
C ARG A 4 -12.90 11.95 26.58
N ARG A 5 -11.79 12.58 26.99
CA ARG A 5 -11.53 13.98 26.62
C ARG A 5 -11.58 14.07 25.10
N PRO A 6 -12.39 14.99 24.53
CA PRO A 6 -12.38 15.22 23.10
C PRO A 6 -11.00 15.72 22.67
N PHE A 7 -10.61 15.43 21.43
CA PHE A 7 -9.41 16.03 20.85
C PHE A 7 -9.61 17.54 20.66
N PRO A 8 -8.53 18.33 20.61
CA PRO A 8 -8.61 19.77 20.39
C PRO A 8 -9.33 20.12 19.09
N THR A 9 -9.04 19.38 18.02
CA THR A 9 -9.71 19.49 16.72
C THR A 9 -10.36 18.15 16.36
N PRO A 10 -11.64 18.12 15.96
CA PRO A 10 -12.25 16.93 15.38
C PRO A 10 -11.47 16.43 14.16
N PRO A 11 -11.15 15.12 14.05
CA PRO A 11 -10.46 14.59 12.87
C PRO A 11 -11.20 14.84 11.55
N ALA A 12 -12.53 14.97 11.58
CA ALA A 12 -13.33 15.34 10.41
C ALA A 12 -12.98 16.75 9.90
N ASP A 13 -12.71 17.69 10.80
CA ASP A 13 -12.36 19.07 10.40
C ASP A 13 -10.97 19.09 9.73
N LEU A 14 -10.05 18.23 10.19
CA LEU A 14 -8.74 18.05 9.54
C LEU A 14 -8.85 17.43 8.14
N LEU A 15 -9.80 16.50 7.92
CA LEU A 15 -10.08 15.96 6.59
C LEU A 15 -10.63 17.04 5.66
N THR A 16 -11.52 17.89 6.16
CA THR A 16 -12.09 19.01 5.41
C THR A 16 -11.01 20.03 5.05
N ALA A 17 -10.17 20.43 6.02
CA ALA A 17 -9.06 21.34 5.78
C ALA A 17 -8.05 20.79 4.76
N ALA A 18 -7.82 19.47 4.78
CA ALA A 18 -6.95 18.80 3.82
C ALA A 18 -7.62 18.49 2.46
N ARG A 19 -8.90 18.83 2.26
CA ARG A 19 -9.71 18.45 1.08
C ARG A 19 -9.67 16.94 0.78
N ARG A 20 -9.79 16.12 1.82
CA ARG A 20 -9.78 14.64 1.76
C ARG A 20 -11.10 14.01 2.22
N GLN A 21 -12.17 14.80 2.28
CA GLN A 21 -13.50 14.25 2.50
C GLN A 21 -13.91 13.43 1.27
N PRO A 22 -14.67 12.34 1.45
CA PRO A 22 -15.35 11.72 0.32
C PRO A 22 -16.17 12.78 -0.43
N PRO A 23 -16.14 12.80 -1.77
CA PRO A 23 -16.90 13.78 -2.53
C PRO A 23 -18.40 13.57 -2.31
N ALA A 24 -19.14 14.66 -2.14
CA ALA A 24 -20.60 14.66 -2.04
C ALA A 24 -21.28 14.92 -3.38
N THR A 25 -20.59 15.59 -4.31
CA THR A 25 -21.11 15.88 -5.66
C THR A 25 -20.09 15.55 -6.75
N PHE A 26 -20.54 15.43 -8.00
CA PHE A 26 -19.67 15.12 -9.13
C PHE A 26 -18.54 16.13 -9.34
N ASP A 27 -18.79 17.42 -9.09
CA ASP A 27 -17.79 18.49 -9.27
C ASP A 27 -16.66 18.42 -8.24
N GLU A 28 -16.86 17.67 -7.15
CA GLU A 28 -15.86 17.43 -6.11
C GLU A 28 -14.99 16.20 -6.41
N PHE A 29 -15.29 15.44 -7.47
CA PHE A 29 -14.56 14.21 -7.77
C PHE A 29 -13.11 14.49 -8.07
N SER A 30 -12.23 13.76 -7.40
CA SER A 30 -10.83 13.70 -7.77
C SER A 30 -10.66 12.95 -9.09
N ALA A 31 -9.47 13.06 -9.68
CA ALA A 31 -9.07 12.24 -10.82
C ALA A 31 -9.27 10.73 -10.52
N ALA A 32 -8.93 10.28 -9.30
CA ALA A 32 -9.11 8.89 -8.91
C ALA A 32 -10.58 8.46 -8.86
N ASP A 33 -11.48 9.32 -8.35
CA ASP A 33 -12.91 9.04 -8.29
C ASP A 33 -13.51 8.89 -9.70
N ARG A 34 -13.07 9.72 -10.66
CA ARG A 34 -13.50 9.59 -12.06
C ARG A 34 -12.92 8.36 -12.76
N VAL A 35 -11.65 8.04 -12.49
CA VAL A 35 -10.97 6.91 -13.16
C VAL A 35 -11.52 5.57 -12.66
N PHE A 36 -11.63 5.38 -11.34
CA PHE A 36 -12.03 4.10 -10.76
C PHE A 36 -13.53 3.99 -10.45
N GLY A 37 -14.23 5.12 -10.44
CA GLY A 37 -15.64 5.19 -10.08
C GLY A 37 -15.86 5.31 -8.57
N THR A 38 -17.08 5.69 -8.22
CA THR A 38 -17.51 5.81 -6.83
C THR A 38 -18.93 5.28 -6.66
N VAL A 39 -19.22 4.79 -5.46
CA VAL A 39 -20.57 4.40 -5.04
C VAL A 39 -20.82 5.05 -3.69
N GLU A 40 -21.93 5.75 -3.57
CA GLU A 40 -22.32 6.41 -2.35
C GLU A 40 -22.57 5.39 -1.24
N GLN A 41 -21.92 5.56 -0.09
CA GLN A 41 -22.00 4.62 1.03
C GLN A 41 -23.13 4.94 2.03
N ARG A 42 -23.88 6.03 1.83
CA ARG A 42 -24.90 6.54 2.76
C ARG A 42 -26.31 6.60 2.16
N ALA A 43 -26.70 5.60 1.39
CA ALA A 43 -28.08 5.49 0.92
C ALA A 43 -29.01 4.92 2.02
N GLU A 44 -29.15 5.61 3.16
CA GLU A 44 -30.28 5.36 4.08
C GLU A 44 -31.54 6.10 3.63
N GLU A 45 -31.41 7.15 2.82
CA GLU A 45 -32.52 7.83 2.16
C GLU A 45 -32.33 7.72 0.65
N ARG A 46 -33.30 7.09 -0.03
CA ARG A 46 -33.39 7.07 -1.50
C ARG A 46 -33.64 8.49 -1.98
N ALA A 47 -32.58 9.23 -2.18
CA ALA A 47 -32.67 10.50 -2.85
C ALA A 47 -32.67 10.28 -4.38
N GLU A 48 -33.31 11.17 -5.13
CA GLU A 48 -33.50 11.09 -6.59
C GLU A 48 -32.22 11.35 -7.42
N HIS A 49 -31.05 11.43 -6.77
CA HIS A 49 -29.77 11.68 -7.43
C HIS A 49 -28.99 10.39 -7.71
N ALA A 50 -28.07 10.48 -8.67
CA ALA A 50 -27.20 9.37 -9.06
C ALA A 50 -26.30 8.94 -7.87
N THR A 51 -26.55 7.74 -7.35
CA THR A 51 -25.84 7.16 -6.18
C THR A 51 -24.52 6.48 -6.54
N ALA A 52 -24.13 6.49 -7.83
CA ALA A 52 -22.93 5.86 -8.32
C ALA A 52 -22.42 6.55 -9.59
N TYR A 53 -21.11 6.52 -9.77
CA TYR A 53 -20.42 6.94 -10.97
C TYR A 53 -19.64 5.76 -11.54
N ARG A 54 -19.87 5.48 -12.82
CA ARG A 54 -19.12 4.44 -13.53
C ARG A 54 -17.71 4.95 -13.82
N GLY A 55 -16.71 4.25 -13.30
CA GLY A 55 -15.31 4.49 -13.63
C GLY A 55 -15.00 4.26 -15.10
N HIS A 56 -13.86 4.80 -15.51
CA HIS A 56 -13.37 4.82 -16.90
C HIS A 56 -12.33 3.74 -17.19
N VAL A 57 -12.09 2.85 -16.23
CA VAL A 57 -11.18 1.71 -16.34
C VAL A 57 -11.95 0.41 -16.19
N VAL A 58 -11.69 -0.53 -17.09
CA VAL A 58 -12.15 -1.91 -16.99
C VAL A 58 -10.93 -2.82 -17.05
N ILE A 59 -10.87 -3.80 -16.13
CA ILE A 59 -9.77 -4.77 -16.07
C ILE A 59 -10.31 -6.13 -16.52
N SER A 60 -9.67 -6.72 -17.53
CA SER A 60 -10.06 -8.04 -18.04
C SER A 60 -9.65 -9.16 -17.07
N PRO A 61 -10.20 -10.38 -17.20
CA PRO A 61 -9.83 -11.50 -16.34
C PRO A 61 -8.31 -11.79 -16.39
N ILE A 62 -7.70 -11.87 -15.21
CA ILE A 62 -6.27 -12.15 -15.07
C ILE A 62 -5.97 -13.60 -15.45
N ARG A 63 -5.06 -13.79 -16.42
CA ARG A 63 -4.68 -15.10 -16.94
C ARG A 63 -3.25 -15.43 -16.55
N PRO A 64 -2.98 -16.65 -16.05
CA PRO A 64 -1.62 -17.10 -15.84
C PRO A 64 -0.93 -17.33 -17.19
N GLU A 65 0.32 -16.88 -17.33
CA GLU A 65 1.10 -17.24 -18.50
C GLU A 65 1.45 -18.74 -18.44
N PRO A 66 1.24 -19.52 -19.52
CA PRO A 66 1.49 -20.95 -19.52
C PRO A 66 2.92 -21.29 -19.08
N GLY A 67 3.05 -22.13 -18.04
CA GLY A 67 4.34 -22.60 -17.55
C GLY A 67 5.10 -21.64 -16.61
N SER A 68 4.69 -20.37 -16.48
CA SER A 68 5.33 -19.42 -15.56
C SER A 68 4.84 -19.56 -14.12
N VAL A 69 3.57 -19.95 -13.94
CA VAL A 69 2.92 -19.95 -12.62
C VAL A 69 3.24 -21.22 -11.85
N GLN A 70 3.97 -21.07 -10.74
CA GLN A 70 4.29 -22.15 -9.83
C GLN A 70 3.69 -21.92 -8.45
N ILE A 71 3.06 -22.95 -7.89
CA ILE A 71 2.43 -22.90 -6.57
C ILE A 71 3.22 -23.75 -5.57
N THR A 72 3.48 -23.19 -4.39
CA THR A 72 3.98 -23.96 -3.23
C THR A 72 2.86 -24.13 -2.23
N THR A 73 2.61 -25.37 -1.79
CA THR A 73 1.57 -25.69 -0.81
C THR A 73 2.18 -26.00 0.57
N PHE A 74 1.43 -25.71 1.63
CA PHE A 74 1.84 -25.88 3.02
C PHE A 74 1.05 -26.98 3.75
N GLY A 75 0.50 -27.94 2.98
CA GLY A 75 -0.36 -28.99 3.51
C GLY A 75 -1.70 -28.49 4.04
N LYS A 76 -2.51 -29.41 4.58
CA LYS A 76 -3.93 -29.16 4.92
C LYS A 76 -4.16 -28.05 5.96
N LEU A 77 -3.24 -27.87 6.92
CA LEU A 77 -3.40 -26.90 8.00
C LEU A 77 -2.87 -25.49 7.65
N GLY A 78 -2.11 -25.36 6.56
CA GLY A 78 -1.48 -24.12 6.12
C GLY A 78 -0.53 -23.48 7.13
N LEU A 79 0.10 -22.38 6.71
CA LEU A 79 0.93 -21.52 7.53
C LEU A 79 0.07 -20.50 8.30
N PRO A 80 -0.05 -20.58 9.64
CA PRO A 80 -0.78 -19.57 10.40
C PRO A 80 -0.03 -18.24 10.39
N LEU A 81 -0.74 -17.18 10.00
CA LEU A 81 -0.26 -15.80 10.13
C LEU A 81 -0.54 -15.29 11.56
N ILE A 82 0.20 -14.25 11.96
CA ILE A 82 -0.12 -13.51 13.18
C ILE A 82 -1.44 -12.77 12.94
N GLU A 83 -2.23 -12.58 13.99
CA GLU A 83 -3.45 -11.78 13.94
C GLU A 83 -3.15 -10.40 13.33
N LEU A 84 -3.85 -10.10 12.23
CA LEU A 84 -3.77 -8.80 11.55
C LEU A 84 -4.66 -7.80 12.28
N GLY A 85 -4.09 -7.11 13.26
CA GLY A 85 -4.73 -5.94 13.85
C GLY A 85 -4.49 -4.70 12.99
N ALA A 86 -5.54 -4.13 12.41
CA ALA A 86 -5.51 -2.73 12.02
C ALA A 86 -5.56 -1.87 13.30
N PRO A 87 -4.84 -0.73 13.38
CA PRO A 87 -5.06 0.21 14.47
C PRO A 87 -6.54 0.55 14.52
N LYS A 88 -7.13 0.55 15.72
CA LYS A 88 -8.51 1.02 15.88
C LYS A 88 -8.54 2.51 15.54
N PRO A 89 -9.66 3.08 15.04
CA PRO A 89 -9.76 4.52 14.81
C PRO A 89 -9.42 5.39 16.03
N SER A 90 -9.58 4.84 17.23
CA SER A 90 -9.17 5.49 18.48
C SER A 90 -7.65 5.58 18.69
N GLN A 91 -6.82 4.99 17.84
CA GLN A 91 -5.35 5.01 17.92
C GLN A 91 -4.80 6.25 17.22
N ALA A 92 -5.06 7.43 17.82
CA ALA A 92 -4.73 8.74 17.24
C ALA A 92 -3.30 8.86 16.72
N ARG A 93 -2.32 8.27 17.43
CA ARG A 93 -0.90 8.28 17.07
C ARG A 93 -0.57 7.74 15.67
N PHE A 94 -1.45 6.90 15.12
CA PHE A 94 -1.29 6.29 13.80
C PHE A 94 -1.83 7.16 12.68
N TYR A 95 -2.86 7.95 13.00
CA TYR A 95 -3.66 8.69 12.03
C TYR A 95 -3.45 10.21 12.13
N SER A 96 -2.93 10.71 13.25
CA SER A 96 -2.53 12.11 13.42
C SER A 96 -1.12 12.30 12.86
N ALA A 97 -0.92 13.40 12.16
CA ALA A 97 0.40 13.93 11.80
C ALA A 97 0.68 15.21 12.57
N ALA A 98 1.96 15.51 12.75
CA ALA A 98 2.41 16.74 13.40
C ALA A 98 2.09 17.98 12.54
N ASP A 99 1.98 17.80 11.22
CA ASP A 99 1.66 18.85 10.24
C ASP A 99 0.88 18.28 9.04
N PRO A 100 0.32 19.13 8.15
CA PRO A 100 -0.48 18.71 7.00
C PRO A 100 0.27 17.88 5.96
N THR A 101 1.62 17.86 5.99
CA THR A 101 2.44 17.07 5.06
C THR A 101 2.43 15.58 5.41
N GLY A 102 1.92 15.21 6.59
CA GLY A 102 1.86 13.83 7.07
C GLY A 102 3.03 13.45 7.98
N LYS A 103 3.83 14.43 8.45
CA LYS A 103 4.96 14.19 9.36
C LYS A 103 4.51 13.39 10.60
N PRO A 104 5.23 12.31 10.97
CA PRO A 104 4.89 11.54 12.16
C PRO A 104 4.88 12.39 13.44
N MET A 105 3.97 12.07 14.36
CA MET A 105 3.95 12.67 15.71
C MET A 105 5.24 12.36 16.47
N GLU A 106 5.65 13.29 17.32
CA GLU A 106 6.81 13.09 18.19
C GLU A 106 6.59 11.94 19.18
N LYS A 107 7.68 11.24 19.49
CA LYS A 107 7.69 10.14 20.45
C LYS A 107 7.22 10.64 21.82
N GLY A 108 6.28 9.91 22.42
CA GLY A 108 5.84 10.18 23.79
C GLY A 108 4.79 11.28 23.94
N MET A 109 4.38 11.95 22.84
CA MET A 109 3.28 12.91 22.88
C MET A 109 2.00 12.25 23.43
N LEU A 110 1.31 12.92 24.36
CA LEU A 110 0.08 12.40 24.92
C LEU A 110 -1.02 12.39 23.87
N LYS A 111 -1.86 11.36 23.94
CA LYS A 111 -3.00 11.22 23.03
C LYS A 111 -3.93 12.43 23.06
N ALA A 112 -4.12 13.04 24.24
CA ALA A 112 -5.00 14.20 24.42
C ALA A 112 -4.51 15.44 23.66
N ASP A 113 -3.22 15.50 23.33
CA ASP A 113 -2.60 16.65 22.66
C ASP A 113 -2.48 16.44 21.13
N MET A 114 -3.02 15.32 20.61
CA MET A 114 -3.04 15.01 19.18
C MET A 114 -4.26 15.62 18.48
N TYR A 115 -4.23 15.67 17.14
CA TYR A 115 -5.24 16.36 16.33
C TYR A 115 -5.44 17.81 16.80
N GLY A 116 -4.33 18.53 16.99
CA GLY A 116 -4.34 19.96 17.30
C GLY A 116 -4.62 20.83 16.08
N ALA A 117 -4.72 22.14 16.29
CA ALA A 117 -4.71 23.11 15.20
C ALA A 117 -3.38 23.00 14.42
N GLY A 118 -3.46 22.95 13.09
CA GLY A 118 -2.30 22.77 12.22
C GLY A 118 -1.75 21.33 12.15
N ALA A 119 -2.34 20.38 12.90
CA ALA A 119 -2.02 18.96 12.72
C ALA A 119 -2.51 18.47 11.35
N GLY A 120 -1.85 17.45 10.81
CA GLY A 120 -2.32 16.76 9.62
C GLY A 120 -2.92 15.40 9.92
N LEU A 121 -3.21 14.68 8.84
CA LEU A 121 -3.68 13.30 8.89
C LEU A 121 -2.75 12.38 8.12
N ARG A 122 -2.65 11.17 8.67
CA ARG A 122 -1.89 10.06 8.10
C ARG A 122 -2.87 9.01 7.59
N GLY A 123 -2.49 8.40 6.47
CA GLY A 123 -3.29 7.38 5.81
C GLY A 123 -3.28 6.05 6.54
N PHE A 124 -3.57 5.00 5.78
CA PHE A 124 -3.59 3.63 6.28
C PHE A 124 -2.18 3.07 6.50
N LYS A 125 -2.11 1.96 7.23
CA LYS A 125 -0.88 1.21 7.45
C LYS A 125 -0.38 0.62 6.13
N VAL A 126 0.82 1.02 5.70
CA VAL A 126 1.50 0.51 4.52
C VAL A 126 2.60 -0.47 4.92
N PHE A 127 2.76 -1.55 4.15
CA PHE A 127 3.89 -2.48 4.26
C PHE A 127 4.81 -2.27 3.06
N ALA A 128 5.85 -1.46 3.25
CA ALA A 128 6.78 -1.16 2.18
C ALA A 128 7.55 -2.41 1.71
N ARG A 129 8.07 -2.36 0.49
CA ARG A 129 8.89 -3.43 -0.11
C ARG A 129 10.08 -3.81 0.77
N HIS A 130 10.42 -5.10 0.81
CA HIS A 130 11.62 -5.59 1.49
C HIS A 130 12.74 -5.84 0.48
N ARG A 131 13.51 -4.79 0.17
CA ARG A 131 14.57 -4.80 -0.86
C ARG A 131 15.49 -6.02 -0.76
N ASN A 132 15.98 -6.33 0.44
CA ASN A 132 16.95 -7.42 0.68
C ASN A 132 16.39 -8.85 0.55
N LEU A 133 15.06 -9.02 0.46
CA LEU A 133 14.43 -10.35 0.31
C LEU A 133 14.04 -10.66 -1.14
N GLU A 134 13.99 -9.63 -1.99
CA GLU A 134 13.31 -9.69 -3.29
C GLU A 134 14.23 -9.34 -4.46
N ASP A 135 15.43 -8.81 -4.20
CA ASP A 135 16.44 -8.54 -5.23
C ASP A 135 17.14 -9.85 -5.65
N GLN A 136 16.64 -10.46 -6.72
CA GLN A 136 17.14 -11.75 -7.23
C GLN A 136 18.42 -11.57 -8.06
N ASP A 137 18.54 -10.45 -8.76
CA ASP A 137 19.68 -10.18 -9.66
C ASP A 137 20.98 -9.97 -8.88
N LYS A 138 20.91 -9.34 -7.70
CA LYS A 138 22.08 -9.12 -6.82
C LYS A 138 22.27 -10.22 -5.78
N ASN A 139 21.31 -11.13 -5.64
CA ASN A 139 21.34 -12.21 -4.66
C ASN A 139 20.63 -13.45 -5.22
N PRO A 140 21.34 -14.32 -5.97
CA PRO A 140 20.79 -15.59 -6.48
C PRO A 140 20.27 -16.52 -5.37
N GLU A 141 20.74 -16.32 -4.14
CA GLU A 141 20.22 -17.00 -2.95
C GLU A 141 18.97 -16.31 -2.36
N ALA A 142 18.43 -15.23 -2.92
CA ALA A 142 17.27 -14.50 -2.38
C ALA A 142 16.04 -15.40 -2.33
N GLN A 143 15.80 -16.18 -3.39
CA GLN A 143 14.72 -17.17 -3.42
C GLN A 143 14.96 -18.26 -2.37
N ASP A 144 16.18 -18.78 -2.24
CA ASP A 144 16.51 -19.79 -1.22
C ASP A 144 16.48 -19.21 0.19
N LYS A 145 16.84 -17.94 0.42
CA LYS A 145 16.73 -17.23 1.70
C LYS A 145 15.28 -16.95 2.06
N LEU A 146 14.43 -16.60 1.10
CA LEU A 146 13.00 -16.41 1.31
C LEU A 146 12.32 -17.75 1.61
N ASP A 147 12.60 -18.76 0.79
CA ASP A 147 12.09 -20.11 0.97
C ASP A 147 12.61 -20.73 2.28
N ARG A 148 13.88 -20.56 2.62
CA ARG A 148 14.48 -20.99 3.89
C ARG A 148 13.91 -20.20 5.06
N TYR A 149 13.77 -18.88 4.98
CA TYR A 149 13.17 -18.06 6.03
C TYR A 149 11.73 -18.48 6.29
N VAL A 150 10.94 -18.66 5.23
CA VAL A 150 9.58 -19.13 5.43
C VAL A 150 9.58 -20.56 5.90
N ARG A 151 10.39 -21.48 5.35
CA ARG A 151 10.51 -22.85 5.86
C ARG A 151 10.97 -22.90 7.31
N GLU A 152 11.85 -22.02 7.77
CA GLU A 152 12.30 -21.90 9.16
C GLU A 152 11.19 -21.34 10.05
N LYS A 153 10.48 -20.29 9.61
CA LYS A 153 9.30 -19.76 10.33
C LYS A 153 8.13 -20.74 10.32
N VAL A 154 8.00 -21.56 9.28
CA VAL A 154 7.01 -22.64 9.13
C VAL A 154 7.40 -23.80 10.03
N ARG A 155 8.61 -24.36 9.92
CA ARG A 155 9.12 -25.47 10.75
C ARG A 155 9.10 -25.09 12.23
N ALA A 156 9.62 -23.93 12.62
CA ALA A 156 9.58 -23.50 14.01
C ALA A 156 8.15 -23.36 14.58
N ARG A 157 7.14 -23.11 13.74
CA ARG A 157 5.72 -23.01 14.16
C ARG A 157 4.98 -24.35 14.09
N VAL A 158 5.34 -25.22 13.16
CA VAL A 158 4.77 -26.57 12.99
C VAL A 158 5.38 -27.54 14.00
N ASP A 159 6.70 -27.54 14.19
CA ASP A 159 7.41 -28.38 15.16
C ASP A 159 7.04 -28.05 16.62
N ALA A 160 6.79 -26.76 16.90
CA ALA A 160 6.29 -26.31 18.20
C ALA A 160 4.87 -26.85 18.51
N GLN A 161 4.10 -27.20 17.48
CA GLN A 161 2.76 -27.77 17.63
C GLN A 161 2.83 -29.29 17.84
N GLU A 162 3.66 -30.00 17.09
CA GLU A 162 3.82 -31.46 17.21
C GLU A 162 4.44 -31.88 18.55
N LYS A 163 5.43 -31.11 19.06
CA LYS A 163 6.01 -31.35 20.39
C LYS A 163 5.07 -31.02 21.55
N ARG A 164 4.13 -30.08 21.38
CA ARG A 164 3.21 -29.63 22.45
C ARG A 164 1.88 -30.37 22.48
N GLY A 165 1.48 -31.04 21.40
CA GLY A 165 0.33 -31.96 21.42
C GLY A 165 0.54 -33.23 22.26
N ARG A 166 1.78 -33.49 22.70
CA ARG A 166 2.13 -34.59 23.62
C ARG A 166 2.21 -34.17 25.10
N ALA A 167 2.18 -32.87 25.40
CA ALA A 167 2.14 -32.39 26.78
C ALA A 167 0.67 -32.21 27.20
N GLN A 168 0.15 -33.19 27.96
CA GLN A 168 -1.04 -33.00 28.76
C GLN A 168 -0.76 -31.88 29.78
N ASP A 169 -1.39 -30.71 29.60
CA ASP A 169 -1.98 -29.89 30.66
C ASP A 169 -2.40 -28.50 30.13
N GLY A 170 -3.70 -28.23 30.22
CA GLY A 170 -4.33 -26.97 30.63
C GLY A 170 -4.05 -25.61 29.97
N GLN A 171 -2.94 -25.37 29.26
CA GLN A 171 -2.61 -24.05 28.69
C GLN A 171 -2.05 -24.19 27.27
N SER A 172 -2.94 -24.53 26.34
CA SER A 172 -2.65 -24.48 24.91
C SER A 172 -2.71 -23.02 24.44
N THR A 173 -1.57 -22.34 24.36
CA THR A 173 -1.45 -21.11 23.55
C THR A 173 -1.61 -21.49 22.08
N LYS A 174 -2.87 -21.52 21.60
CA LYS A 174 -3.19 -21.95 20.25
C LYS A 174 -2.64 -20.94 19.23
N LEU A 175 -1.61 -21.35 18.49
CA LEU A 175 -1.08 -20.63 17.30
C LEU A 175 -2.16 -20.39 16.23
N ARG A 176 -3.28 -21.11 16.26
CA ARG A 176 -4.46 -20.89 15.41
C ARG A 176 -5.63 -20.44 16.28
N THR A 177 -6.13 -19.24 16.00
CA THR A 177 -7.29 -18.65 16.68
C THR A 177 -8.38 -18.40 15.64
N LYS A 178 -9.63 -18.14 16.07
CA LYS A 178 -10.69 -17.69 15.15
C LYS A 178 -10.37 -16.34 14.47
N ARG A 179 -9.30 -15.66 14.89
CA ARG A 179 -8.93 -14.31 14.45
C ARG A 179 -7.75 -14.29 13.49
N ASN A 180 -7.04 -15.41 13.29
CA ASN A 180 -5.93 -15.47 12.33
C ASN A 180 -6.25 -16.29 11.08
N ALA A 181 -5.58 -15.94 9.98
CA ALA A 181 -5.69 -16.64 8.72
C ALA A 181 -4.51 -17.61 8.54
N SER A 182 -4.79 -18.76 7.93
CA SER A 182 -3.75 -19.69 7.46
C SER A 182 -3.55 -19.54 5.95
N VAL A 183 -2.31 -19.40 5.51
CA VAL A 183 -1.93 -19.45 4.10
C VAL A 183 -1.75 -20.91 3.70
N LEU A 184 -2.63 -21.43 2.85
CA LEU A 184 -2.57 -22.83 2.40
C LEU A 184 -1.52 -23.03 1.31
N ALA A 185 -1.34 -22.02 0.47
CA ALA A 185 -0.40 -22.02 -0.63
C ALA A 185 -0.03 -20.58 -1.00
N TRP A 186 1.03 -20.43 -1.79
CA TRP A 186 1.35 -19.19 -2.46
C TRP A 186 1.79 -19.41 -3.89
N VAL A 187 1.83 -18.32 -4.64
CA VAL A 187 2.46 -18.24 -5.96
C VAL A 187 3.95 -17.91 -5.75
N ARG A 188 4.84 -18.64 -6.43
CA ARG A 188 6.29 -18.40 -6.38
C ARG A 188 6.67 -17.11 -7.08
N ALA A 189 7.83 -16.55 -6.72
CA ALA A 189 8.43 -15.45 -7.47
C ALA A 189 8.72 -15.88 -8.91
N GLY A 190 8.69 -14.94 -9.85
CA GLY A 190 8.85 -15.19 -11.29
C GLY A 190 7.61 -15.75 -11.99
N SER A 191 6.47 -15.90 -11.28
CA SER A 191 5.20 -16.22 -11.91
C SER A 191 4.61 -14.99 -12.59
N THR A 192 4.21 -15.14 -13.86
CA THR A 192 3.70 -14.04 -14.70
C THR A 192 2.22 -14.23 -14.98
N PHE A 193 1.48 -13.12 -14.97
CA PHE A 193 0.07 -13.05 -15.32
C PHE A 193 -0.15 -11.91 -16.31
N THR A 194 -1.09 -12.09 -17.23
CA THR A 194 -1.47 -11.09 -18.22
C THR A 194 -2.94 -10.76 -18.10
N PHE A 195 -3.29 -9.51 -18.39
CA PHE A 195 -4.64 -9.00 -18.44
C PHE A 195 -4.63 -7.69 -19.24
N ASP A 196 -5.81 -7.30 -19.71
CA ASP A 196 -6.01 -6.08 -20.47
C ASP A 196 -6.65 -5.02 -19.57
N ILE A 197 -6.30 -3.76 -19.83
CA ILE A 197 -6.89 -2.61 -19.18
C ILE A 197 -7.54 -1.76 -20.28
N ASP A 198 -8.86 -1.78 -20.34
CA ASP A 198 -9.62 -0.92 -21.23
C ASP A 198 -9.84 0.44 -20.55
N VAL A 199 -9.54 1.51 -21.28
CA VAL A 199 -9.73 2.89 -20.83
C VAL A 199 -10.67 3.64 -21.75
N THR A 200 -11.53 4.48 -21.19
CA THR A 200 -12.46 5.31 -21.97
C THR A 200 -12.58 6.70 -21.39
N ASN A 201 -12.62 7.74 -22.22
CA ASN A 201 -12.93 9.11 -21.77
C ASN A 201 -12.08 9.61 -20.58
N MET A 202 -10.79 9.26 -20.59
CA MET A 202 -9.82 9.77 -19.62
C MET A 202 -9.10 10.99 -20.18
N THR A 203 -8.86 11.98 -19.33
CA THR A 203 -8.01 13.12 -19.67
C THR A 203 -6.53 12.71 -19.73
N GLY A 204 -5.70 13.54 -20.36
CA GLY A 204 -4.24 13.32 -20.42
C GLY A 204 -3.60 13.07 -19.06
N PRO A 205 -3.79 13.94 -18.05
CA PRO A 205 -3.25 13.71 -16.70
C PRO A 205 -3.77 12.44 -16.01
N GLU A 206 -5.05 12.09 -16.19
CA GLU A 206 -5.64 10.88 -15.60
C GLU A 206 -5.03 9.61 -16.19
N LEU A 207 -4.91 9.57 -17.52
CA LEU A 207 -4.29 8.43 -18.20
C LEU A 207 -2.79 8.36 -17.92
N GLY A 208 -2.12 9.52 -17.86
CA GLY A 208 -0.73 9.62 -17.43
C GLY A 208 -0.49 9.08 -16.03
N ALA A 209 -1.38 9.37 -15.07
CA ALA A 209 -1.30 8.82 -13.71
C ALA A 209 -1.43 7.29 -13.70
N LEU A 210 -2.36 6.75 -14.50
CA LEU A 210 -2.53 5.31 -14.63
C LEU A 210 -1.28 4.65 -15.24
N LEU A 211 -0.76 5.18 -16.34
CA LEU A 211 0.46 4.66 -16.99
C LEU A 211 1.68 4.77 -16.08
N TRP A 212 1.82 5.87 -15.33
CA TRP A 212 2.87 6.05 -14.33
C TRP A 212 2.82 4.97 -13.24
N LEU A 213 1.62 4.57 -12.80
CA LEU A 213 1.45 3.46 -11.85
C LEU A 213 1.81 2.10 -12.45
N LEU A 214 1.70 1.93 -13.77
CA LEU A 214 1.97 0.69 -14.49
C LEU A 214 3.41 0.56 -14.98
N ASP A 215 4.26 1.56 -14.71
CA ASP A 215 5.69 1.51 -14.99
C ASP A 215 6.46 1.28 -13.68
N PRO A 216 7.17 0.15 -13.56
CA PRO A 216 7.85 -0.22 -12.32
C PRO A 216 9.09 0.66 -12.06
N HIS A 217 9.69 1.28 -13.08
CA HIS A 217 10.80 2.22 -12.94
C HIS A 217 10.31 3.59 -12.49
N GLU A 218 9.18 4.03 -13.01
CA GLU A 218 8.51 5.27 -12.57
C GLU A 218 8.08 5.24 -11.10
N LEU A 219 7.62 4.06 -10.67
CA LEU A 219 7.21 3.80 -9.28
C LEU A 219 8.41 3.67 -8.33
N ALA A 220 9.64 3.54 -8.84
CA ALA A 220 10.83 3.51 -8.02
C ALA A 220 11.21 4.91 -7.51
N VAL A 221 11.86 4.99 -6.35
CA VAL A 221 12.53 6.22 -5.90
C VAL A 221 13.72 6.49 -6.84
N PRO A 222 13.80 7.68 -7.49
CA PRO A 222 14.93 8.07 -8.32
C PRO A 222 16.26 8.00 -7.58
N ARG A 223 17.33 7.67 -8.30
CA ARG A 223 18.69 7.49 -7.72
C ARG A 223 19.18 8.75 -7.03
N GLU A 224 18.85 9.90 -7.59
CA GLU A 224 19.26 11.23 -7.12
C GLU A 224 18.59 11.61 -5.79
N LEU A 225 17.46 10.98 -5.46
CA LEU A 225 16.67 11.23 -4.25
C LEU A 225 16.94 10.22 -3.14
N GLU A 226 17.77 9.20 -3.41
CA GLU A 226 18.06 8.12 -2.47
C GLU A 226 19.29 8.44 -1.62
N GLN A 227 19.07 8.82 -0.36
CA GLN A 227 20.11 9.25 0.57
C GLN A 227 21.02 8.11 1.02
N SER A 228 20.53 6.87 1.04
CA SER A 228 21.27 5.67 1.42
C SER A 228 22.35 5.29 0.41
N GLY A 229 22.36 5.88 -0.79
CA GLY A 229 23.26 5.54 -1.89
C GLY A 229 22.96 4.17 -2.52
N THR A 230 21.95 3.46 -2.04
CA THR A 230 21.48 2.21 -2.63
C THR A 230 20.13 2.47 -3.26
N ALA A 231 20.03 2.68 -4.56
CA ALA A 231 18.74 2.79 -5.23
C ALA A 231 18.19 1.41 -5.61
N ALA A 232 16.86 1.27 -5.62
CA ALA A 232 16.23 0.13 -6.26
C ALA A 232 16.02 0.44 -7.73
N ASP A 233 16.18 -0.56 -8.60
CA ASP A 233 16.01 -0.39 -10.03
C ASP A 233 14.51 -0.33 -10.43
N PHE A 234 13.61 -0.81 -9.55
CA PHE A 234 12.16 -0.79 -9.74
C PHE A 234 11.38 -0.76 -8.41
N GLY A 235 10.14 -0.26 -8.46
CA GLY A 235 9.12 -0.32 -7.42
C GLY A 235 8.16 -1.50 -7.60
N VAL A 236 7.45 -1.88 -6.54
CA VAL A 236 6.48 -2.99 -6.56
C VAL A 236 5.17 -2.63 -5.87
N PHE A 237 4.07 -3.23 -6.32
CA PHE A 237 2.82 -3.26 -5.57
C PHE A 237 2.81 -4.42 -4.57
N ARG A 238 1.98 -4.27 -3.54
CA ARG A 238 1.88 -5.23 -2.43
C ARG A 238 0.49 -5.85 -2.38
N LEU A 239 0.43 -7.14 -2.69
CA LEU A 239 -0.81 -7.92 -2.81
C LEU A 239 -0.90 -9.05 -1.77
N GLY A 240 -2.12 -9.37 -1.36
CA GLY A 240 -2.41 -10.54 -0.53
C GLY A 240 -2.14 -10.39 0.98
N ARG A 241 -2.28 -11.49 1.71
CA ARG A 241 -2.19 -11.53 3.19
C ARG A 241 -0.76 -11.66 3.71
N GLY A 242 0.20 -11.98 2.83
CA GLY A 242 1.61 -12.17 3.15
C GLY A 242 2.42 -10.87 3.24
N ARG A 243 1.82 -9.71 2.95
CA ARG A 243 2.50 -8.38 2.97
C ARG A 243 3.38 -8.12 4.18
N PRO A 244 2.97 -8.45 5.42
CA PRO A 244 3.79 -8.18 6.60
C PRO A 244 4.99 -9.13 6.77
N LEU A 245 5.04 -10.19 5.96
CA LEU A 245 6.16 -11.13 5.90
C LEU A 245 7.13 -10.79 4.77
N GLY A 246 6.90 -9.71 4.01
CA GLY A 246 7.65 -9.43 2.80
C GLY A 246 7.13 -10.14 1.56
N LEU A 247 6.00 -10.86 1.64
CA LEU A 247 5.46 -11.59 0.49
C LEU A 247 4.43 -10.76 -0.29
N GLY A 248 4.23 -11.13 -1.55
CA GLY A 248 3.22 -10.52 -2.42
C GLY A 248 3.68 -9.24 -3.10
N SER A 249 4.97 -9.12 -3.39
CA SER A 249 5.46 -8.11 -4.34
C SER A 249 5.09 -8.52 -5.75
N VAL A 250 4.53 -7.57 -6.50
CA VAL A 250 4.26 -7.71 -7.93
C VAL A 250 4.71 -6.44 -8.63
N THR A 251 5.36 -6.59 -9.77
CA THR A 251 5.54 -5.50 -10.73
C THR A 251 4.34 -5.53 -11.69
N LEU A 252 4.00 -4.36 -12.22
CA LEU A 252 3.12 -4.22 -13.38
C LEU A 252 3.97 -3.61 -14.47
N GLU A 253 3.75 -4.05 -15.70
CA GLU A 253 4.46 -3.56 -16.88
C GLU A 253 3.47 -3.56 -18.04
N VAL A 254 3.38 -2.43 -18.75
CA VAL A 254 2.56 -2.33 -19.96
C VAL A 254 3.32 -3.00 -21.10
N LEU A 255 2.65 -3.89 -21.82
CA LEU A 255 3.18 -4.48 -23.05
C LEU A 255 2.86 -3.54 -24.21
N PRO A 256 3.83 -2.79 -24.77
CA PRO A 256 3.52 -1.85 -25.86
C PRO A 256 3.05 -2.60 -27.11
N ASP A 257 3.58 -3.81 -27.31
CA ASP A 257 3.12 -4.74 -28.33
C ASP A 257 1.70 -5.22 -28.00
N GLY A 258 0.72 -4.75 -28.78
CA GLY A 258 -0.70 -5.05 -28.57
C GLY A 258 -1.45 -4.00 -27.75
N SER A 259 -0.79 -2.92 -27.33
CA SER A 259 -1.45 -1.77 -26.74
C SER A 259 -1.82 -0.73 -27.80
N SER A 260 -2.97 -0.07 -27.61
CA SER A 260 -3.41 1.02 -28.49
C SER A 260 -4.21 2.05 -27.70
N LEU A 261 -4.15 3.30 -28.15
CA LEU A 261 -4.93 4.40 -27.62
C LEU A 261 -5.44 5.22 -28.80
N VAL A 262 -6.69 5.68 -28.71
CA VAL A 262 -7.32 6.48 -29.76
C VAL A 262 -7.96 7.71 -29.12
N GLN A 263 -7.71 8.88 -29.70
CA GLN A 263 -8.33 10.11 -29.24
C GLN A 263 -9.81 10.17 -29.63
N GLY A 264 -10.65 10.76 -28.77
CA GLY A 264 -12.08 10.86 -29.00
C GLY A 264 -12.46 11.60 -30.29
N GLU A 265 -11.65 12.58 -30.72
CA GLU A 265 -11.84 13.28 -32.01
C GLU A 265 -11.67 12.34 -33.20
N ALA A 266 -10.64 11.47 -33.17
CA ALA A 266 -10.42 10.47 -34.20
C ALA A 266 -11.57 9.45 -34.23
N VAL A 267 -12.04 8.99 -33.07
CA VAL A 267 -13.23 8.12 -32.97
C VAL A 267 -14.46 8.81 -33.56
N THR A 268 -14.67 10.09 -33.25
CA THR A 268 -15.81 10.89 -33.72
C THR A 268 -15.78 11.05 -35.24
N THR A 269 -14.63 11.38 -35.81
CA THR A 269 -14.42 11.49 -37.26
C THR A 269 -14.66 10.14 -37.93
N ALA A 270 -14.09 9.06 -37.40
CA ALA A 270 -14.27 7.72 -37.96
C ALA A 270 -15.73 7.24 -37.93
N TYR A 271 -16.49 7.67 -36.92
CA TYR A 271 -17.93 7.41 -36.85
C TYR A 271 -18.72 8.26 -37.86
N ARG A 272 -18.41 9.55 -38.01
CA ARG A 272 -19.06 10.44 -38.98
C ARG A 272 -18.84 9.96 -40.42
N ASP A 273 -17.63 9.52 -40.72
CA ASP A 273 -17.24 9.09 -42.07
C ASP A 273 -17.57 7.62 -42.33
N LEU A 274 -18.11 6.90 -41.33
CA LEU A 274 -18.33 5.45 -41.32
C LEU A 274 -17.07 4.63 -41.66
N SER A 275 -15.89 5.24 -41.57
CA SER A 275 -14.59 4.63 -41.87
C SER A 275 -14.09 3.71 -40.74
N GLY A 276 -14.75 3.77 -39.57
CA GLY A 276 -14.46 2.97 -38.38
C GLY A 276 -15.50 1.89 -38.03
N CYS A 277 -16.51 1.66 -38.87
CA CYS A 277 -17.56 0.68 -38.59
C CYS A 277 -17.01 -0.76 -38.51
N LEU A 278 -17.74 -1.67 -37.83
CA LEU A 278 -17.36 -3.08 -37.62
C LEU A 278 -16.10 -3.32 -36.76
N GLY A 279 -15.76 -2.39 -35.87
CA GLY A 279 -14.55 -2.48 -35.05
C GLY A 279 -13.30 -1.92 -35.73
N ALA A 280 -13.46 -1.29 -36.90
CA ALA A 280 -12.34 -0.74 -37.67
C ALA A 280 -11.69 0.49 -37.01
N VAL A 281 -12.32 1.20 -36.07
CA VAL A 281 -11.58 2.27 -35.33
C VAL A 281 -10.36 1.72 -34.59
N GLY A 282 -10.40 0.45 -34.15
CA GLY A 282 -9.26 -0.26 -33.55
C GLY A 282 -8.49 -1.15 -34.53
N GLN A 283 -8.91 -1.24 -35.81
CA GLN A 283 -8.22 -1.99 -36.87
C GLN A 283 -7.73 -1.12 -38.03
N VAL A 284 -7.99 0.18 -38.01
CA VAL A 284 -7.28 1.13 -38.86
C VAL A 284 -5.99 1.41 -38.11
N PRO A 285 -4.82 0.93 -38.59
CA PRO A 285 -3.55 1.46 -38.13
C PRO A 285 -3.48 2.89 -38.67
N VAL A 286 -4.13 3.83 -37.99
CA VAL A 286 -3.79 5.24 -38.14
C VAL A 286 -2.46 5.35 -37.40
N ASP A 287 -1.42 5.34 -38.22
CA ASP A 287 0.00 5.21 -37.93
C ASP A 287 0.50 3.82 -37.54
N SER A 288 1.20 3.24 -38.51
CA SER A 288 2.27 2.25 -38.39
C SER A 288 3.45 2.76 -37.53
N GLY A 289 3.17 3.35 -36.37
CA GLY A 289 4.19 3.79 -35.43
C GLY A 289 4.77 2.65 -34.59
N GLY A 290 4.13 1.47 -34.64
CA GLY A 290 4.56 0.28 -33.91
C GLY A 290 4.68 0.49 -32.40
N THR A 291 5.39 -0.42 -31.75
CA THR A 291 5.79 -0.41 -30.33
C THR A 291 6.39 0.93 -29.89
N GLU A 292 7.17 1.55 -30.77
CA GLU A 292 7.91 2.80 -30.48
C GLU A 292 6.96 3.98 -30.29
N HIS A 293 5.94 4.10 -31.13
CA HIS A 293 4.96 5.18 -31.03
C HIS A 293 4.10 5.11 -29.77
N PHE A 294 3.59 3.93 -29.40
CA PHE A 294 2.84 3.78 -28.14
C PHE A 294 3.70 4.19 -26.94
N THR A 295 4.97 3.78 -26.95
CA THR A 295 5.93 4.12 -25.88
C THR A 295 6.14 5.63 -25.77
N GLU A 296 6.26 6.34 -26.90
CA GLU A 296 6.39 7.81 -26.92
C GLU A 296 5.12 8.52 -26.42
N VAL A 297 3.95 8.04 -26.84
CA VAL A 297 2.65 8.56 -26.36
C VAL A 297 2.52 8.35 -24.86
N ALA A 298 2.87 7.16 -24.36
CA ALA A 298 2.81 6.86 -22.93
C ALA A 298 3.72 7.78 -22.11
N LYS A 299 4.96 8.01 -22.56
CA LYS A 299 5.89 8.97 -21.94
C LYS A 299 5.31 10.38 -21.89
N THR A 300 4.73 10.84 -23.00
CA THR A 300 4.11 12.17 -23.09
C THR A 300 2.94 12.33 -22.10
N LEU A 301 2.11 11.30 -21.96
CA LEU A 301 1.00 11.28 -21.00
C LEU A 301 1.51 11.28 -19.55
N ILE A 302 2.55 10.50 -19.24
CA ILE A 302 3.19 10.50 -17.91
C ILE A 302 3.73 11.89 -17.57
N GLU A 303 4.40 12.58 -18.51
CA GLU A 303 4.87 13.95 -18.29
C GLU A 303 3.72 14.96 -18.12
N THR A 304 2.60 14.74 -18.79
CA THR A 304 1.37 15.54 -18.59
C THR A 304 0.85 15.39 -17.16
N PHE A 305 0.86 14.17 -16.61
CA PHE A 305 0.51 13.91 -15.21
C PHE A 305 1.50 14.55 -14.23
N ARG A 306 2.81 14.45 -14.51
CA ARG A 306 3.87 15.07 -13.68
C ARG A 306 3.72 16.57 -13.62
N THR A 307 3.50 17.22 -14.76
CA THR A 307 3.27 18.67 -14.87
C THR A 307 2.03 19.08 -14.08
N ALA A 308 0.89 18.44 -14.33
CA ALA A 308 -0.36 18.76 -13.62
C ALA A 308 -0.26 18.59 -12.10
N THR A 309 0.48 17.58 -11.64
CA THR A 309 0.73 17.35 -10.21
C THR A 309 1.66 18.42 -9.63
N GLY A 310 2.73 18.76 -10.35
CA GLY A 310 3.68 19.81 -9.93
C GLY A 310 3.01 21.17 -9.80
N ASP A 311 2.20 21.55 -10.79
CA ASP A 311 1.40 22.78 -10.78
C ASP A 311 0.42 22.81 -9.59
N ALA A 312 -0.23 21.68 -9.30
CA ALA A 312 -1.19 21.58 -8.20
C ALA A 312 -0.55 21.68 -6.81
N VAL A 313 0.68 21.19 -6.64
CA VAL A 313 1.39 21.26 -5.35
C VAL A 313 2.29 22.49 -5.21
N GLY A 314 2.56 23.21 -6.30
CA GLY A 314 3.43 24.40 -6.32
C GLY A 314 4.93 24.10 -6.24
N HIS A 315 5.33 22.84 -6.46
CA HIS A 315 6.69 22.32 -6.36
C HIS A 315 6.90 21.22 -7.41
N SER A 316 8.09 20.61 -7.49
CA SER A 316 8.33 19.53 -8.45
C SER A 316 7.47 18.29 -8.14
N PHE A 317 7.17 17.49 -9.17
CA PHE A 317 6.45 16.22 -9.04
C PHE A 317 7.06 15.32 -7.95
N ASP A 318 8.38 15.24 -7.90
CA ASP A 318 9.10 14.37 -6.99
C ASP A 318 9.04 14.83 -5.53
N GLU A 319 8.86 16.13 -5.30
CA GLU A 319 8.72 16.73 -3.96
C GLU A 319 7.29 16.61 -3.41
N ALA A 320 6.32 16.24 -4.25
CA ALA A 320 4.96 16.01 -3.81
C ALA A 320 4.91 14.86 -2.78
N SER A 321 4.49 15.16 -1.55
CA SER A 321 4.58 14.21 -0.42
C SER A 321 3.86 12.88 -0.65
N HIS A 322 2.78 12.88 -1.42
CA HIS A 322 2.03 11.68 -1.80
C HIS A 322 2.76 10.83 -2.85
N ILE A 323 3.47 11.45 -3.79
CA ILE A 323 4.34 10.78 -4.77
C ILE A 323 5.54 10.16 -4.06
N ALA A 324 6.25 10.95 -3.25
CA ALA A 324 7.38 10.48 -2.45
C ALA A 324 6.98 9.30 -1.55
N ALA A 325 5.82 9.40 -0.87
CA ALA A 325 5.30 8.34 -0.02
C ALA A 325 4.95 7.06 -0.79
N LEU A 326 4.33 7.19 -1.97
CA LEU A 326 3.96 6.05 -2.81
C LEU A 326 5.21 5.33 -3.35
N ARG A 327 6.19 6.09 -3.88
CA ARG A 327 7.47 5.54 -4.32
C ARG A 327 8.21 4.85 -3.19
N ARG A 328 8.30 5.46 -2.01
CA ARG A 328 8.94 4.80 -0.85
C ARG A 328 8.22 3.52 -0.43
N ALA A 329 6.89 3.49 -0.50
CA ALA A 329 6.13 2.28 -0.23
C ALA A 329 6.48 1.16 -1.23
N ALA A 330 6.59 1.51 -2.51
CA ALA A 330 6.87 0.57 -3.59
C ALA A 330 8.35 0.15 -3.65
N THR A 331 9.28 1.04 -3.34
CA THR A 331 10.73 0.78 -3.35
C THR A 331 11.22 0.15 -2.06
N GLY A 332 10.64 0.52 -0.92
CA GLY A 332 11.17 0.16 0.40
C GLY A 332 12.27 1.10 0.88
N TYR A 333 12.78 0.86 2.08
CA TYR A 333 13.82 1.66 2.73
C TYR A 333 15.22 1.14 2.37
N GLY A 334 16.19 2.03 2.17
CA GLY A 334 17.58 1.66 1.85
C GLY A 334 18.39 1.10 3.02
N ASP A 335 17.88 1.21 4.25
CA ASP A 335 18.58 0.76 5.47
C ASP A 335 18.59 -0.77 5.68
N GLY A 336 17.98 -1.53 4.77
CA GLY A 336 17.90 -2.99 4.81
C GLY A 336 17.09 -3.55 5.96
N VAL A 337 16.34 -2.72 6.68
CA VAL A 337 15.51 -3.13 7.82
C VAL A 337 14.19 -3.69 7.29
N ARG A 338 13.81 -4.87 7.80
CA ARG A 338 12.53 -5.50 7.45
C ARG A 338 11.36 -4.81 8.13
N VAL A 339 10.33 -4.49 7.36
CA VAL A 339 9.05 -3.94 7.83
C VAL A 339 8.13 -5.08 8.25
N GLY A 340 8.20 -5.44 9.53
CA GLY A 340 7.41 -6.54 10.11
C GLY A 340 6.12 -6.09 10.79
N TYR A 341 5.43 -7.07 11.39
CA TYR A 341 4.41 -6.76 12.40
C TYR A 341 5.02 -5.96 13.56
N PRO A 342 4.35 -4.90 14.04
CA PRO A 342 4.67 -4.32 15.33
C PRO A 342 4.54 -5.41 16.41
N ARG A 343 5.48 -5.45 17.35
CA ARG A 343 5.53 -6.43 18.44
C ARG A 343 5.86 -5.75 19.74
N GLY A 344 5.23 -6.18 20.84
CA GLY A 344 5.46 -5.61 22.17
C GLY A 344 6.82 -6.00 22.76
N SER A 345 7.44 -7.08 22.28
CA SER A 345 8.77 -7.52 22.68
C SER A 345 9.62 -8.08 21.51
N THR A 346 10.93 -8.15 21.75
CA THR A 346 11.93 -8.78 20.86
C THR A 346 11.78 -10.30 20.83
N LYS A 347 11.47 -10.89 21.98
CA LYS A 347 11.22 -12.31 22.17
C LYS A 347 9.71 -12.58 22.11
N PRO A 348 9.25 -13.69 21.49
CA PRO A 348 7.85 -14.08 21.56
C PRO A 348 7.48 -14.31 23.03
N ARG A 349 6.45 -13.64 23.57
CA ARG A 349 5.95 -13.98 24.90
C ARG A 349 5.45 -15.42 24.91
N GLN A 350 6.00 -16.24 25.80
CA GLN A 350 5.47 -17.57 26.09
C GLN A 350 4.25 -17.42 27.02
N GLY A 351 3.11 -17.99 26.63
CA GLY A 351 2.00 -18.22 27.56
C GLY A 351 0.85 -17.21 27.56
N ASP A 352 0.97 -16.04 26.93
CA ASP A 352 -0.09 -15.02 26.97
C ASP A 352 -1.10 -15.16 25.80
N ASP A 353 -2.40 -15.07 26.11
CA ASP A 353 -3.53 -15.05 25.15
C ASP A 353 -3.63 -13.75 24.33
N ILE A 354 -2.76 -12.76 24.60
CA ILE A 354 -2.78 -11.45 23.96
C ILE A 354 -1.78 -11.44 22.80
N SER A 355 -2.25 -11.14 21.59
CA SER A 355 -1.37 -11.05 20.42
C SER A 355 -0.30 -9.96 20.61
N GLU A 356 0.93 -10.23 20.18
CA GLU A 356 2.07 -9.29 20.25
C GLU A 356 1.77 -7.90 19.68
N ILE A 357 0.87 -7.84 18.70
CA ILE A 357 0.41 -6.60 18.11
C ILE A 357 -0.50 -5.80 19.07
N VAL A 358 -1.37 -6.47 19.83
CA VAL A 358 -2.19 -5.84 20.87
C VAL A 358 -1.30 -5.36 22.01
N ALA A 359 -0.32 -6.16 22.42
CA ALA A 359 0.66 -5.75 23.43
C ALA A 359 1.42 -4.49 22.98
N TRP A 360 1.85 -4.42 21.73
CA TRP A 360 2.51 -3.24 21.19
C TRP A 360 1.62 -1.99 21.20
N PHE A 361 0.34 -2.11 20.81
CA PHE A 361 -0.61 -1.00 20.89
C PHE A 361 -0.84 -0.54 22.35
N GLN A 362 -0.95 -1.48 23.29
CA GLN A 362 -1.10 -1.14 24.71
C GLN A 362 0.12 -0.42 25.25
N LEU A 363 1.33 -0.90 24.93
CA LEU A 363 2.59 -0.28 25.34
C LEU A 363 2.74 1.14 24.79
N ASN A 364 2.36 1.36 23.53
CA ASN A 364 2.43 2.69 22.91
C ASN A 364 1.48 3.74 23.48
N GLU A 365 0.39 3.30 24.12
CA GLU A 365 -0.60 4.19 24.72
C GLU A 365 -0.54 4.19 26.26
N LYS A 366 0.40 3.44 26.85
CA LYS A 366 0.55 3.36 28.30
C LYS A 366 1.12 4.67 28.84
N VAL A 367 0.31 5.36 29.64
CA VAL A 367 0.70 6.55 30.39
C VAL A 367 1.19 6.12 31.77
N SER A 368 2.39 6.55 32.13
CA SER A 368 2.98 6.45 33.48
C SER A 368 3.09 7.84 34.10
N THR A 369 3.18 7.91 35.41
CA THR A 369 3.45 9.17 36.12
C THR A 369 4.95 9.28 36.37
N SER A 370 5.57 10.39 35.97
CA SER A 370 6.98 10.65 36.26
C SER A 370 7.18 10.95 37.76
N ARG A 371 8.44 10.97 38.22
CA ARG A 371 8.79 11.44 39.58
C ARG A 371 8.36 12.88 39.86
N SER A 372 8.16 13.70 38.82
CA SER A 372 7.67 15.08 38.93
C SER A 372 6.13 15.17 38.92
N GLY A 373 5.40 14.05 38.90
CA GLY A 373 3.93 14.02 38.86
C GLY A 373 3.32 14.27 37.49
N ALA A 374 4.13 14.54 36.47
CA ALA A 374 3.65 14.76 35.10
C ALA A 374 3.33 13.43 34.40
N PRO A 375 2.25 13.36 33.60
CA PRO A 375 1.98 12.19 32.77
C PRO A 375 3.06 12.04 31.70
N LYS A 376 3.52 10.81 31.49
CA LYS A 376 4.57 10.45 30.53
C LYS A 376 4.17 9.20 29.76
N ILE A 377 4.57 9.12 28.50
CA ILE A 377 4.48 7.88 27.71
C ILE A 377 5.91 7.40 27.40
N ASP A 378 6.22 6.15 27.76
CA ASP A 378 7.58 5.61 27.61
C ASP A 378 7.86 5.10 26.18
N HIS A 379 6.86 4.59 25.47
CA HIS A 379 7.00 4.07 24.11
C HIS A 379 6.53 5.08 23.06
N GLY A 380 5.21 5.32 22.98
CA GLY A 380 4.64 6.44 22.24
C GLY A 380 5.09 6.58 20.78
N TYR A 381 5.38 5.48 20.08
CA TYR A 381 5.94 5.50 18.74
C TYR A 381 4.87 5.73 17.65
N ALA A 382 5.11 6.68 16.75
CA ALA A 382 4.32 6.86 15.53
C ALA A 382 4.80 5.91 14.42
N LEU A 383 3.94 5.64 13.41
CA LEU A 383 4.38 4.92 12.21
C LEU A 383 5.49 5.68 11.47
N PRO A 384 6.39 4.99 10.77
CA PRO A 384 7.45 5.63 9.99
C PRO A 384 6.90 6.59 8.94
N SER A 385 7.62 7.67 8.65
CA SER A 385 7.30 8.47 7.47
C SER A 385 7.62 7.66 6.22
N LEU A 386 6.76 7.76 5.21
CA LEU A 386 7.06 7.24 3.87
C LEU A 386 7.82 8.28 3.02
N THR A 387 8.16 9.44 3.57
CA THR A 387 8.96 10.44 2.84
C THR A 387 10.46 10.40 3.22
N THR A 388 10.86 9.48 4.08
CA THR A 388 12.25 9.34 4.57
C THR A 388 12.87 8.01 4.15
N ASP A 389 14.20 7.97 4.00
CA ASP A 389 14.94 6.77 3.56
C ASP A 389 15.28 5.77 4.70
N VAL A 390 15.12 6.19 5.95
CA VAL A 390 15.39 5.33 7.11
C VAL A 390 14.09 4.71 7.60
N THR A 391 14.13 3.44 8.01
CA THR A 391 13.05 2.79 8.75
C THR A 391 13.13 3.17 10.24
N PRO A 392 12.29 4.08 10.77
CA PRO A 392 12.32 4.44 12.19
C PRO A 392 11.73 3.37 13.12
N LEU A 393 11.23 2.23 12.60
CA LEU A 393 10.76 1.10 13.43
C LEU A 393 11.91 0.26 14.02
N ARG A 394 13.17 0.67 13.85
CA ARG A 394 14.23 0.24 14.76
C ARG A 394 13.95 0.88 16.12
N GLU A 395 13.18 0.22 16.99
CA GLU A 395 13.30 0.34 18.45
C GLU A 395 12.21 -0.47 19.18
N LEU A 396 12.43 -1.77 19.27
CA LEU A 396 12.55 -2.41 20.57
C LEU A 396 13.84 -3.21 20.48
N ARG A 397 14.99 -2.55 20.59
CA ARG A 397 16.16 -3.26 21.12
C ARG A 397 16.01 -3.14 22.63
N GLU A 398 15.87 -4.26 23.31
CA GLU A 398 16.10 -4.32 24.75
C GLU A 398 17.47 -3.66 25.00
N LYS A 399 17.52 -2.67 25.90
CA LYS A 399 18.72 -2.49 26.71
C LYS A 399 18.81 -3.64 27.67
#